data_AF-A0A937PN20-F1
#
_entry.id   AF-A0A937PN20-F1
#
_cell.length_a   1.000
_cell.length_b   1.000
_cell.length_c   1.000
_cell.angle_alpha   90.00
_cell.angle_beta   90.00
_cell.angle_gamma   90.00
#
_symmetry.space_group_name_H-M   'P 1'
#
loop_
_entity.id
_entity.type
_entity.pdbx_description
1 polymer ?
#
loop_
_entity_poly.entity_id
_entity_poly.type
_entity_poly.pdbx_seq_one_letter_code
_entity_poly.pdbx_strand_id
1 'polypeptide(L)'
;MSKSIMIVLTSVALLGCMCAGCNKFTRVRYETVHIGTPQDEVQVILGRPRVKFSDSWTYVNEKPYYKAVIQFKGSRVSDKAWYDEKVMGEHPDSKFHRKGGPKETIKKRTTTP
;
A
#
# COMPACT_ATOMS: atom_id res chain seq x y z
N MET A 1 47.49 24.81 -3.00
CA MET A 1 46.17 25.38 -3.36
C MET A 1 45.29 24.27 -3.91
N SER A 2 44.51 23.66 -3.03
CA SER A 2 43.64 22.51 -3.26
C SER A 2 42.37 22.91 -4.02
N LYS A 3 42.34 22.69 -5.33
CA LYS A 3 41.16 22.91 -6.19
C LYS A 3 40.71 21.58 -6.80
N SER A 4 40.30 20.62 -5.98
CA SER A 4 39.79 19.34 -6.54
C SER A 4 38.71 18.64 -5.71
N ILE A 5 38.20 19.26 -4.65
CA ILE A 5 37.20 18.62 -3.78
C ILE A 5 35.95 19.51 -3.74
N MET A 6 35.19 19.57 -4.83
CA MET A 6 33.88 20.25 -4.83
C MET A 6 32.98 19.82 -6.01
N ILE A 7 33.07 18.57 -6.48
CA ILE A 7 32.15 18.07 -7.52
C ILE A 7 31.80 16.59 -7.26
N VAL A 8 31.42 16.23 -6.03
CA VAL A 8 30.82 14.90 -5.76
C VAL A 8 29.74 15.04 -4.68
N LEU A 9 28.82 16.00 -4.82
CA LEU A 9 27.67 16.12 -3.91
C LEU A 9 26.38 16.49 -4.65
N THR A 10 26.30 16.15 -5.93
CA THR A 10 25.20 16.55 -6.81
C THR A 10 24.54 15.37 -7.55
N SER A 11 24.83 14.13 -7.13
CA SER A 11 24.35 12.91 -7.79
C SER A 11 23.15 12.22 -7.12
N VAL A 12 22.63 12.75 -5.99
CA VAL A 12 21.50 12.14 -5.24
C VAL A 12 20.16 12.86 -5.47
N ALA A 13 20.08 13.80 -6.40
CA ALA A 13 18.83 14.53 -6.69
C ALA A 13 18.08 14.08 -7.96
N LEU A 14 18.61 13.10 -8.71
CA LEU A 14 18.12 12.76 -10.05
C LEU A 14 17.15 11.55 -10.16
N LEU A 15 16.61 11.04 -9.05
CA LEU A 15 15.67 9.89 -9.09
C LEU A 15 14.17 10.25 -9.08
N GLY A 16 13.80 11.53 -9.17
CA GLY A 16 12.41 11.98 -8.95
C GLY A 16 11.50 12.06 -10.19
N CYS A 17 12.04 12.00 -11.41
CA CYS A 17 11.28 12.26 -12.63
C CYS A 17 11.07 10.99 -13.46
N MET A 18 10.40 9.99 -12.89
CA MET A 18 9.78 8.94 -13.70
C MET A 18 8.28 9.19 -13.80
N CYS A 19 7.90 9.63 -14.99
CA CYS A 19 6.55 9.63 -15.53
C CYS A 19 5.89 8.27 -15.30
N ALA A 20 4.94 8.18 -14.37
CA ALA A 20 4.01 7.05 -14.28
C ALA A 20 2.59 7.60 -14.40
N GLY A 21 1.90 7.21 -15.47
CA GLY A 21 0.59 7.74 -15.86
C GLY A 21 -0.44 7.70 -14.74
N CYS A 22 -1.18 8.80 -14.57
CA CYS A 22 -2.41 9.00 -13.79
C CYS A 22 -2.52 8.41 -12.37
N ASN A 23 -1.48 7.81 -11.80
CA ASN A 23 -1.50 7.20 -10.48
C ASN A 23 -0.43 7.85 -9.60
N LYS A 24 -0.88 8.69 -8.66
CA LYS A 24 0.00 9.35 -7.69
C LYS A 24 0.58 8.36 -6.66
N PHE A 25 0.03 7.17 -6.52
CA PHE A 25 0.47 6.22 -5.52
C PHE A 25 1.64 5.36 -6.02
N THR A 26 2.85 5.69 -5.58
CA THR A 26 4.10 4.96 -5.90
C THR A 26 4.92 4.71 -4.63
N ARG A 27 5.86 3.75 -4.67
CA ARG A 27 6.75 3.46 -3.52
C ARG A 27 7.55 4.70 -3.10
N VAL A 28 8.07 5.45 -4.07
CA VAL A 28 8.87 6.66 -3.80
C VAL A 28 8.06 7.68 -3.03
N ARG A 29 6.82 7.94 -3.43
CA ARG A 29 5.93 8.88 -2.72
C ARG A 29 5.49 8.34 -1.36
N TYR A 30 5.29 7.03 -1.23
CA TYR A 30 5.06 6.41 0.08
C TYR A 30 6.21 6.63 1.06
N GLU A 31 7.46 6.60 0.61
CA GLU A 31 8.60 6.85 1.50
C GLU A 31 8.71 8.30 1.95
N THR A 32 8.15 9.26 1.21
CA THR A 32 8.08 10.65 1.66
C THR A 32 7.06 10.89 2.78
N VAL A 33 6.16 9.94 3.03
CA VAL A 33 5.27 10.00 4.21
C VAL A 33 6.00 9.46 5.42
N HIS A 34 6.04 10.24 6.48
CA HIS A 34 6.71 9.90 7.73
C HIS A 34 5.72 9.86 8.89
N ILE A 35 6.13 9.27 10.01
CA ILE A 35 5.35 9.36 11.25
C ILE A 35 5.23 10.83 11.64
N GLY A 36 4.03 11.26 12.02
CA GLY A 36 3.71 12.65 12.33
C GLY A 36 3.26 13.51 11.14
N THR A 37 3.39 13.02 9.89
CA THR A 37 2.90 13.74 8.70
C THR A 37 1.41 14.07 8.87
N PRO A 38 1.00 15.33 8.64
CA PRO A 38 -0.41 15.73 8.64
C PRO A 38 -1.23 14.97 7.61
N GLN A 39 -2.47 14.61 7.96
CA GLN A 39 -3.37 13.82 7.12
C GLN A 39 -3.66 14.49 5.75
N ASP A 40 -3.75 15.81 5.70
CA ASP A 40 -3.89 16.60 4.48
C ASP A 40 -2.66 16.49 3.58
N GLU A 41 -1.46 16.55 4.15
CA GLU A 41 -0.21 16.38 3.42
C GLU A 41 -0.06 14.97 2.84
N VAL A 42 -0.49 13.93 3.58
CA VAL A 42 -0.53 12.56 3.05
C VAL A 42 -1.37 12.47 1.77
N GLN A 43 -2.51 13.16 1.72
CA GLN A 43 -3.38 13.19 0.54
C GLN A 43 -2.74 13.93 -0.65
N VAL A 44 -1.94 14.97 -0.39
CA VAL A 44 -1.18 15.68 -1.42
C VAL A 44 -0.11 14.78 -2.04
N ILE A 45 0.62 14.07 -1.18
CA ILE A 45 1.74 13.20 -1.55
C ILE A 45 1.26 11.95 -2.31
N LEU A 46 0.33 11.19 -1.72
CA LEU A 46 -0.11 9.87 -2.23
C LEU A 46 -1.34 9.95 -3.13
N GLY A 47 -2.06 11.07 -3.13
CA GLY A 47 -3.33 11.21 -3.82
C GLY A 47 -4.51 10.72 -2.97
N ARG A 48 -5.61 10.41 -3.66
CA ARG A 48 -6.85 9.93 -3.02
C ARG A 48 -6.68 8.46 -2.62
N PRO A 49 -6.99 8.07 -1.37
CA PRO A 49 -6.98 6.68 -0.97
C PRO A 49 -8.11 5.91 -1.64
N ARG A 50 -7.94 4.60 -1.80
CA ARG A 50 -8.99 3.69 -2.29
C ARG A 50 -10.05 3.44 -1.23
N VAL A 51 -9.63 3.32 0.03
CA VAL A 51 -10.51 3.18 1.19
C VAL A 51 -10.07 4.19 2.24
N LYS A 52 -11.04 4.92 2.81
CA LYS A 52 -10.80 6.01 3.76
C LYS A 52 -11.66 5.81 5.00
N PHE A 53 -11.02 5.51 6.12
CA PHE A 53 -11.62 5.56 7.45
C PHE A 53 -11.11 6.78 8.22
N SER A 54 -11.66 7.05 9.41
CA SER A 54 -11.26 8.18 10.25
C SER A 54 -9.84 8.04 10.79
N ASP A 55 -9.40 6.81 11.04
CA ASP A 55 -8.12 6.45 11.66
C ASP A 55 -7.17 5.73 10.71
N SER A 56 -7.62 5.35 9.50
CA SER A 56 -6.83 4.50 8.61
C SER A 56 -7.21 4.66 7.14
N TRP A 57 -6.21 4.87 6.28
CA TRP A 57 -6.41 5.02 4.85
C TRP A 57 -5.64 3.93 4.09
N THR A 58 -6.28 3.34 3.09
CA THR A 58 -5.68 2.30 2.24
C THR A 58 -5.51 2.81 0.82
N TYR A 59 -4.30 2.64 0.30
CA TYR A 59 -3.90 2.94 -1.07
C TYR A 59 -3.62 1.65 -1.81
N VAL A 60 -4.04 1.57 -3.07
CA VAL A 60 -3.79 0.40 -3.94
C VAL A 60 -3.43 0.89 -5.34
N ASN A 61 -2.32 0.39 -5.88
CA ASN A 61 -2.03 0.40 -7.30
C ASN A 61 -2.23 -1.02 -7.83
N GLU A 62 -2.94 -1.20 -8.94
CA GLU A 62 -3.22 -2.55 -9.46
C GLU A 62 -2.11 -3.08 -10.37
N LYS A 63 -1.39 -2.19 -11.06
CA LYS A 63 -0.37 -2.55 -12.06
C LYS A 63 0.81 -1.57 -12.02
N PRO A 64 2.00 -1.98 -11.53
CA PRO A 64 2.24 -3.17 -10.70
C PRO A 64 1.43 -3.11 -9.39
N TYR A 65 1.17 -4.29 -8.80
CA TYR A 65 0.39 -4.34 -7.56
C TYR A 65 1.20 -3.76 -6.40
N TYR A 66 0.66 -2.73 -5.77
CA TYR A 66 1.15 -2.18 -4.51
C TYR A 66 -0.03 -1.87 -3.59
N LYS A 67 0.15 -2.04 -2.29
CA LYS A 67 -0.80 -1.60 -1.27
C LYS A 67 -0.06 -0.89 -0.15
N ALA A 68 -0.58 0.24 0.31
CA ALA A 68 -0.14 0.87 1.55
C ALA A 68 -1.32 1.08 2.48
N VAL A 69 -1.07 0.95 3.77
CA VAL A 69 -2.02 1.30 4.83
C VAL A 69 -1.34 2.35 5.69
N ILE A 70 -2.00 3.50 5.85
CA ILE A 70 -1.54 4.60 6.69
C ILE A 70 -2.51 4.70 7.86
N GLN A 71 -2.00 4.59 9.09
CA GLN A 71 -2.78 4.80 10.30
C GLN A 71 -2.58 6.21 10.83
N PHE A 72 -3.63 6.77 11.41
CA PHE A 72 -3.66 8.10 11.96
C PHE A 72 -4.06 8.07 13.44
N LYS A 73 -3.40 8.92 14.23
CA LYS A 73 -3.83 9.25 15.59
C LYS A 73 -4.14 10.74 15.63
N GLY A 74 -5.43 11.07 15.73
CA GLY A 74 -5.90 12.43 15.46
C GLY A 74 -5.69 12.78 13.99
N SER A 75 -5.05 13.91 13.69
CA SER A 75 -4.80 14.38 12.32
C SER A 75 -3.40 14.05 11.78
N ARG A 76 -2.67 13.13 12.41
CA ARG A 76 -1.27 12.83 12.08
C ARG A 76 -1.03 11.34 11.91
N VAL A 77 -0.13 10.99 11.01
CA VAL A 77 0.31 9.61 10.80
C VAL A 77 0.90 9.04 12.08
N SER A 78 0.38 7.90 12.54
CA SER A 78 0.90 7.15 13.68
C SER A 78 1.66 5.90 13.26
N ASP A 79 1.29 5.29 12.13
CA ASP A 79 1.94 4.10 11.60
C ASP A 79 1.74 4.00 10.08
N LYS A 80 2.62 3.26 9.39
CA LYS A 80 2.50 2.99 7.96
C LYS A 80 3.03 1.59 7.59
N ALA A 81 2.28 0.89 6.75
CA ALA A 81 2.65 -0.42 6.23
C ALA A 81 2.62 -0.42 4.68
N TRP A 82 3.56 -1.14 4.08
CA TRP A 82 3.65 -1.35 2.64
C TRP A 82 3.59 -2.84 2.31
N TYR A 83 2.91 -3.15 1.22
CA TYR A 83 2.80 -4.49 0.65
C TYR A 83 2.98 -4.42 -0.86
N ASP A 84 3.86 -5.25 -1.39
CA ASP A 84 4.15 -5.43 -2.81
C ASP A 84 3.50 -6.69 -3.41
N GLU A 85 2.91 -7.54 -2.57
CA GLU A 85 2.19 -8.73 -2.98
C GLU A 85 0.68 -8.64 -2.70
N LYS A 86 -0.11 -9.13 -3.66
CA LYS A 86 -1.58 -9.13 -3.55
C LYS A 86 -2.09 -10.15 -2.53
N VAL A 87 -1.34 -11.23 -2.35
CA VAL A 87 -1.66 -12.33 -1.44
C VAL A 87 -0.62 -12.25 -0.33
N MET A 88 -1.06 -12.05 0.92
CA MET A 88 -0.17 -12.25 2.05
C MET A 88 0.17 -13.74 2.10
N GLY A 89 1.46 -14.08 2.22
CA GLY A 89 1.91 -15.47 2.37
C GLY A 89 1.12 -16.20 3.46
N GLU A 90 0.94 -17.51 3.32
CA GLU A 90 0.23 -18.34 4.29
C GLU A 90 0.85 -18.17 5.69
N HIS A 91 0.12 -17.50 6.58
CA HIS A 91 0.48 -17.49 7.99
C HIS A 91 0.19 -18.88 8.57
N PRO A 92 1.02 -19.48 9.43
CA PRO A 92 0.72 -20.79 10.03
C PRO A 92 -0.61 -20.80 10.82
N ASP A 93 -1.09 -19.62 11.26
CA ASP A 93 -2.43 -19.45 11.87
C ASP A 93 -3.55 -19.10 10.87
N SER A 94 -3.27 -19.04 9.56
CA SER A 94 -4.29 -18.82 8.53
C SER A 94 -5.11 -20.09 8.27
N LYS A 95 -5.70 -20.65 9.33
CA LYS A 95 -6.80 -21.59 9.17
C LYS A 95 -8.07 -20.79 8.88
N PHE A 96 -8.75 -21.15 7.78
CA PHE A 96 -10.09 -20.70 7.35
C PHE A 96 -10.11 -19.28 6.69
N HIS A 97 -10.49 -19.06 5.42
CA HIS A 97 -11.48 -19.69 4.55
C HIS A 97 -11.09 -19.59 3.05
N ARG A 98 -10.43 -20.61 2.47
CA ARG A 98 -10.58 -20.88 1.02
C ARG A 98 -11.69 -21.91 0.83
N LYS A 99 -12.96 -21.48 0.81
CA LYS A 99 -14.01 -22.27 0.14
C LYS A 99 -14.01 -21.95 -1.36
N GLY A 100 -12.92 -22.36 -2.02
CA GLY A 100 -12.89 -22.66 -3.44
C GLY A 100 -12.71 -24.16 -3.60
N GLY A 101 -13.62 -24.96 -3.04
CA GLY A 101 -13.68 -26.40 -3.24
C GLY A 101 -14.60 -26.73 -4.41
N PRO A 102 -14.38 -27.83 -5.15
CA PRO A 102 -15.22 -28.22 -6.29
C PRO A 102 -16.68 -28.38 -5.85
N LYS A 103 -17.62 -28.02 -6.73
CA LYS A 103 -19.07 -28.24 -6.53
C LYS A 103 -19.37 -29.73 -6.45
N GLU A 104 -19.33 -30.31 -5.25
CA GLU A 104 -19.87 -31.65 -5.01
C GLU A 104 -21.39 -31.55 -4.85
N THR A 105 -22.09 -32.34 -5.67
CA THR A 105 -23.52 -32.22 -5.94
C THR A 105 -24.32 -32.81 -4.77
N ILE A 106 -25.07 -31.98 -4.03
CA ILE A 106 -25.97 -32.45 -2.98
C ILE A 106 -27.19 -33.12 -3.65
N LYS A 107 -27.17 -34.46 -3.69
CA LYS A 107 -28.32 -35.28 -4.08
C LYS A 107 -29.39 -35.17 -2.98
N LYS A 108 -30.42 -34.35 -3.22
CA LYS A 108 -31.60 -34.25 -2.33
C LYS A 108 -32.23 -35.66 -2.18
N ARG A 109 -32.22 -36.20 -0.97
CA ARG A 109 -33.03 -37.36 -0.59
C ARG A 109 -34.30 -36.80 0.05
N THR A 110 -35.41 -36.88 -0.69
CA THR A 110 -36.76 -36.55 -0.23
C THR A 110 -37.24 -37.65 0.72
N THR A 111 -37.67 -37.29 1.92
CA THR A 111 -38.51 -38.16 2.77
C THR A 111 -39.81 -37.41 3.02
N THR A 112 -40.90 -37.95 2.48
CA THR A 112 -42.29 -37.52 2.74
C THR A 112 -42.82 -38.40 3.89
N PRO A 113 -43.66 -37.88 4.80
CA PRO A 113 -44.28 -38.68 5.87
C PRO A 113 -45.16 -39.82 5.34
#